data_AF-H9FL48-F1
#
_entry.id   AF-H9FL48-F1
#
_cell.length_a   1.000
_cell.length_b   1.000
_cell.length_c   1.000
_cell.angle_alpha   90.00
_cell.angle_beta   90.00
_cell.angle_gamma   90.00
#
_symmetry.space_group_name_H-M   'P 1'
#
loop_
_entity.id
_entity.type
_entity.pdbx_description
1 polymer ?
#
loop_
_entity_poly.entity_id
_entity_poly.type
_entity_poly.pdbx_seq_one_letter_code
_entity_poly.pdbx_strand_id
1 'polypeptide(L)' 'VLEEFPSIQMPATLLLTQLSLLQPRYYSISSSPDMYPDEVHLTVAIVSYRTRDGEGPIHHGVCSSWLNRIQA' A
#
# COMPACT_ATOMS: atom_id res chain seq x y z
N VAL A 1 9.04 -7.36 12.99
CA VAL A 1 9.08 -8.81 13.32
C VAL A 1 10.49 -9.38 13.15
N LEU A 2 11.02 -9.59 11.93
CA LEU A 2 12.36 -10.19 11.80
C LEU A 2 13.48 -9.33 12.39
N GLU A 3 13.38 -8.00 12.27
CA GLU A 3 14.30 -7.06 12.92
C GLU A 3 14.22 -7.08 14.46
N GLU A 4 13.05 -7.42 15.02
CA GLU A 4 12.83 -7.49 16.47
C GLU A 4 13.34 -8.82 17.06
N PHE A 5 13.38 -9.89 16.24
CA PHE A 5 13.84 -11.23 16.62
C PHE A 5 14.99 -11.68 15.70
N PRO A 6 16.20 -11.10 15.84
CA PRO A 6 17.31 -11.32 14.90
C PRO A 6 17.90 -12.74 14.94
N SER A 7 17.55 -13.55 15.93
CA SER A 7 17.97 -14.95 16.01
C SER A 7 17.24 -15.87 15.02
N ILE A 8 16.14 -15.41 14.41
CA ILE A 8 15.37 -16.19 13.45
C ILE A 8 16.13 -16.31 12.14
N GLN A 9 16.50 -17.53 11.77
CA GLN A 9 16.97 -17.85 10.42
C GLN A 9 15.76 -18.11 9.53
N MET A 10 15.45 -17.18 8.62
CA MET A 10 14.26 -17.24 7.78
C MET A 10 14.57 -17.83 6.40
N PRO A 11 14.08 -19.06 6.07
CA PRO A 11 14.20 -19.60 4.72
C PRO A 11 13.36 -18.79 3.72
N ALA A 12 13.93 -18.42 2.57
CA ALA A 12 13.23 -17.63 1.56
C ALA A 12 11.95 -18.31 1.04
N THR A 13 11.98 -19.64 0.90
CA THR A 13 10.81 -20.43 0.45
C THR A 13 9.63 -20.34 1.41
N LEU A 14 9.88 -20.18 2.70
CA LEU A 14 8.81 -20.00 3.69
C LEU A 14 8.07 -18.69 3.42
N LEU A 15 8.79 -17.58 3.23
CA LEU A 15 8.18 -16.30 2.90
C LEU A 15 7.38 -16.36 1.59
N LEU A 16 7.95 -16.97 0.55
CA LEU A 16 7.31 -17.05 -0.77
C LEU A 16 6.04 -17.91 -0.78
N THR A 17 5.94 -18.92 0.10
CA THR A 17 4.82 -19.87 0.10
C THR A 17 3.75 -19.55 1.14
N GLN A 18 4.11 -18.87 2.23
CA GLN A 18 3.19 -18.64 3.35
C GLN A 18 2.58 -17.23 3.36
N LEU A 19 3.18 -16.24 2.69
CA LEU A 19 2.61 -14.90 2.61
C LEU A 19 1.40 -14.89 1.67
N SER A 20 0.34 -14.19 2.09
CA SER A 20 -0.83 -13.94 1.25
C SER A 20 -0.47 -13.11 0.02
N LEU A 21 -1.16 -13.37 -1.10
CA LEU A 21 -1.02 -12.58 -2.31
C LEU A 21 -1.45 -11.12 -2.08
N LEU A 22 -0.74 -10.20 -2.75
CA LEU A 22 -1.04 -8.78 -2.70
C LEU A 22 -2.41 -8.49 -3.36
N GLN A 23 -3.36 -8.02 -2.55
CA GLN A 23 -4.72 -7.72 -3.02
C GLN A 23 -4.84 -6.32 -3.65
N PRO A 24 -5.67 -6.14 -4.70
CA PRO A 24 -5.96 -4.82 -5.27
C PRO A 24 -6.72 -3.93 -4.28
N ARG A 25 -6.61 -2.61 -4.45
CA ARG A 25 -7.42 -1.61 -3.74
C ARG A 25 -8.34 -0.92 -4.74
N TYR A 26 -9.63 -0.96 -4.46
CA TYR A 26 -10.65 -0.35 -5.31
C TYR A 26 -10.89 1.10 -4.92
N TYR A 27 -11.14 1.94 -5.93
CA TYR A 27 -11.44 3.35 -5.78
C TYR A 27 -12.65 3.71 -6.65
N SER A 28 -13.46 4.65 -6.17
CA SER A 28 -14.55 5.21 -6.97
C SER A 28 -14.00 6.15 -8.04
N ILE A 29 -14.47 5.99 -9.27
CA ILE A 29 -14.13 6.88 -10.38
C ILE A 29 -14.68 8.28 -10.10
N SER A 30 -13.83 9.28 -10.28
CA SER A 30 -14.12 10.70 -10.01
C SER A 30 -14.25 11.54 -11.29
N SER A 31 -14.32 10.92 -12.47
CA SER A 31 -14.53 11.56 -13.77
C SER A 31 -15.84 11.12 -14.43
N SER A 32 -16.33 11.94 -15.36
CA SER A 32 -17.40 11.57 -16.30
C SER A 32 -16.78 11.20 -17.66
N PRO A 33 -17.18 10.09 -18.31
CA PRO A 33 -16.64 9.69 -19.60
C PRO A 33 -17.02 10.64 -20.74
N ASP A 34 -18.14 11.37 -20.62
CA ASP A 34 -18.55 12.35 -21.63
C ASP A 34 -17.72 13.64 -21.55
N MET A 35 -17.26 13.99 -20.34
CA MET A 35 -16.46 15.20 -20.10
C MET A 35 -14.97 14.96 -20.28
N TYR A 36 -14.48 13.77 -19.90
CA TYR A 36 -13.08 13.37 -20.00
C TYR A 36 -12.98 12.04 -20.75
N PRO A 37 -13.07 12.05 -22.10
CA PRO A 37 -12.85 10.87 -22.91
C PRO A 37 -11.44 10.32 -22.70
N ASP A 38 -11.30 8.99 -22.67
CA ASP A 38 -10.03 8.26 -22.51
C ASP A 38 -9.25 8.51 -21.20
N GLU A 39 -9.86 9.18 -20.21
CA GLU A 39 -9.26 9.46 -18.91
C GLU A 39 -10.06 8.84 -17.74
N VAL A 40 -9.34 8.38 -16.72
CA VAL A 40 -9.91 7.93 -15.44
C VAL A 40 -9.32 8.74 -14.30
N HIS A 41 -10.16 9.51 -13.61
CA HIS A 41 -9.72 10.28 -12.44
C HIS A 41 -10.06 9.54 -11.16
N LEU A 42 -9.16 9.62 -10.18
CA LEU A 42 -9.34 9.04 -8.85
C LEU A 42 -9.11 10.10 -7.77
N THR A 43 -9.96 10.11 -6.76
CA THR A 43 -9.74 10.87 -5.53
C THR A 43 -9.21 9.92 -4.45
N VAL A 44 -7.92 10.06 -4.09
CA VAL A 44 -7.24 9.10 -3.22
C VAL A 44 -6.81 9.78 -1.92
N ALA A 45 -7.40 9.34 -0.79
CA ALA A 45 -6.91 9.74 0.52
C ALA A 45 -5.56 9.04 0.82
N ILE A 46 -4.56 9.82 1.21
CA ILE A 46 -3.24 9.28 1.57
C ILE A 46 -3.29 8.68 2.97
N VAL A 47 -3.26 7.34 3.05
CA VAL A 47 -3.23 6.63 4.33
C VAL A 47 -1.82 6.67 4.90
N SER A 48 -1.68 7.32 6.05
CA SER A 48 -0.43 7.40 6.82
C SER A 48 -0.78 7.50 8.30
N TYR A 49 -0.16 6.67 9.14
CA TYR A 49 -0.42 6.65 10.58
C TYR A 49 0.80 6.20 11.36
N ARG A 50 0.87 6.56 12.65
CA ARG A 50 1.91 6.09 13.56
C ARG A 50 1.44 4.84 14.31
N THR A 51 2.34 3.89 14.49
CA THR A 51 2.09 2.68 15.29
C THR A 51 2.32 2.97 16.78
N ARG A 52 1.99 2.00 17.65
CA ARG A 52 2.22 2.07 19.11
C ARG A 52 1.68 3.37 19.74
N ASP A 53 0.40 3.67 19.47
CA ASP A 53 -0.32 4.86 19.96
C ASP A 53 0.39 6.20 19.70
N GLY A 54 1.19 6.29 18.64
CA GLY A 54 1.90 7.51 18.23
C GLY A 54 3.41 7.48 18.49
N GLU A 55 3.90 6.58 19.34
CA GLU A 55 5.32 6.49 19.69
C GLU A 55 6.14 5.69 18.67
N GLY A 56 5.46 4.88 17.85
CA GLY A 56 6.09 4.04 16.85
C GLY A 56 6.42 4.74 15.53
N PRO A 57 7.05 4.01 14.60
CA PRO A 57 7.31 4.49 13.25
C PRO A 57 6.01 4.76 12.48
N ILE A 58 6.14 5.60 11.44
CA ILE A 58 5.05 5.90 10.52
C ILE A 58 4.93 4.76 9.52
N HIS A 59 3.70 4.25 9.36
CA HIS A 59 3.34 3.28 8.35
C HIS A 59 2.48 3.96 7.28
N HIS A 60 2.75 3.62 6.02
CA HIS A 60 2.03 4.14 4.87
C HIS A 60 1.15 3.05 4.27
N GLY A 61 -0.08 3.40 3.88
CA GLY A 61 -0.93 2.53 3.09
C GLY A 61 -0.26 2.22 1.75
N VAL A 62 -0.25 0.93 1.37
CA VAL A 62 0.51 0.46 0.20
C VAL A 62 0.05 1.17 -1.09
N CYS A 63 -1.22 1.01 -1.46
CA CYS A 63 -1.73 1.53 -2.74
C CYS A 63 -1.78 3.06 -2.78
N SER A 64 -2.30 3.71 -1.72
CA SER A 64 -2.40 5.18 -1.68
C SER A 64 -1.04 5.86 -1.74
N SER A 65 -0.03 5.33 -1.04
CA SER A 65 1.32 5.91 -1.06
C SER A 65 2.08 5.60 -2.35
N TRP A 66 1.77 4.47 -3.00
CA TRP A 66 2.28 4.16 -4.33
C TRP A 66 1.72 5.13 -5.38
N LEU A 67 0.40 5.33 -5.45
CA LEU A 67 -0.23 6.29 -6.36
C LEU A 67 0.30 7.73 -6.18
N ASN A 68 0.72 8.09 -4.97
CA ASN A 68 1.30 9.42 -4.68
C ASN A 68 2.79 9.56 -5.08
N ARG A 69 3.47 8.47 -5.43
CA ARG A 69 4.92 8.46 -5.75
C ARG A 69 5.24 8.06 -7.18
N ILE A 70 4.33 7.40 -7.89
CA ILE A 70 4.57 7.02 -9.28
C ILE A 70 4.82 8.26 -10.15
N GLN A 71 5.75 8.14 -11.09
CA GLN A 71 6.07 9.16 -12.09
C GLN A 71 5.54 8.71 -13.46
N ALA A 72 5.18 9.70 -14.28
CA ALA A 72 4.79 9.49 -15.67
C ALA A 72 6.01 9.25 -16.57
#